data_AF-A0A1Y3UEF9-F1
#
_entry.id   AF-A0A1Y3UEF9-F1
#
_cell.length_a   1.000
_cell.length_b   1.000
_cell.length_c   1.000
_cell.angle_alpha   90.00
_cell.angle_beta   90.00
_cell.angle_gamma   90.00
#
_symmetry.space_group_name_H-M   'P 1'
#
loop_
_entity.id
_entity.type
_entity.pdbx_description
1 polymer ?
#
loop_
_entity_poly.entity_id
_entity_poly.type
_entity_poly.pdbx_seq_one_letter_code
_entity_poly.pdbx_strand_id
1 'polypeptide(L)'
;MRRKTPGEAAWLAERYPSTPNAELLEAFRAEFGWAPSAASLASWAHDRGIRKDDAHIDWRGHPEYDEFLRAAIPGRTEREIADAFDAEFGIRPTRSRVKNAKARLGVRSGTAGGRFEKGHAPANKGRTWDEMGIPEESRERMRATQFKRGGLPWDTLPVGAERVTKDGYIEVHVAQHRREKANDQWVMKHRLVWKEANGRRLRPGEVVLFADGDKSNLDPENLVAVTQAENIGLYRIGRPYADRETLMGALEIVRLNAAISKAEMRPRRCCACGEEFRPRFKRQRRCDRCLGRG
;
A
#
# COMPACT_ATOMS: atom_id res chain seq x y z
N MET A 1 -29.24 18.08 19.95
CA MET A 1 -28.85 19.00 18.86
C MET A 1 -29.82 20.18 18.88
N ARG A 2 -29.36 21.42 19.03
CA ARG A 2 -30.24 22.60 19.04
C ARG A 2 -30.92 22.74 17.67
N ARG A 3 -32.25 22.86 17.65
CA ARG A 3 -32.99 23.15 16.41
C ARG A 3 -32.79 24.62 16.05
N LYS A 4 -32.39 24.86 14.81
CA LYS A 4 -32.14 26.21 14.29
C LYS A 4 -33.46 26.82 13.84
N THR A 5 -33.74 28.05 14.25
CA THR A 5 -35.01 28.70 13.96
C THR A 5 -35.04 29.26 12.52
N PRO A 6 -36.23 29.49 11.94
CA PRO A 6 -36.34 30.20 10.67
C PRO A 6 -35.72 31.60 10.69
N GLY A 7 -35.82 32.32 11.82
CA GLY A 7 -35.21 33.64 12.00
C GLY A 7 -33.68 33.61 12.00
N GLU A 8 -33.10 32.63 12.71
CA GLU A 8 -31.65 32.38 12.69
C GLU A 8 -31.16 32.05 11.26
N ALA A 9 -31.97 31.34 10.45
CA ALA A 9 -31.63 31.01 9.07
C ALA A 9 -31.72 32.21 8.11
N ALA A 10 -32.71 33.08 8.29
CA ALA A 10 -32.84 34.31 7.50
C ALA A 10 -31.67 35.27 7.76
N TRP A 11 -31.32 35.46 9.04
CA TRP A 11 -30.16 36.24 9.45
C TRP A 11 -28.86 35.72 8.83
N LEU A 12 -28.69 34.40 8.81
CA LEU A 12 -27.54 33.77 8.18
C LEU A 12 -27.52 34.02 6.67
N ALA A 13 -28.65 33.88 5.97
CA ALA A 13 -28.72 34.07 4.52
C ALA A 13 -28.33 35.48 4.07
N GLU A 14 -28.68 36.48 4.86
CA GLU A 14 -28.38 37.89 4.58
C GLU A 14 -26.89 38.21 4.71
N ARG A 15 -26.24 37.71 5.76
CA ARG A 15 -24.86 38.11 6.13
C ARG A 15 -23.79 37.12 5.68
N TYR A 16 -24.17 35.85 5.49
CA TYR A 16 -23.21 34.80 5.17
C TYR A 16 -22.43 35.08 3.89
N PRO A 17 -23.01 35.57 2.77
CA PRO A 17 -22.27 35.75 1.53
C PRO A 17 -21.05 36.68 1.66
N SER A 18 -21.19 37.82 2.33
CA SER A 18 -20.20 38.90 2.32
C SER A 18 -19.34 39.03 3.59
N THR A 19 -19.71 38.36 4.69
CA THR A 19 -19.03 38.54 6.00
C THR A 19 -18.08 37.38 6.30
N PRO A 20 -16.85 37.59 6.79
CA PRO A 20 -15.97 36.50 7.24
C PRO A 20 -16.60 35.63 8.34
N ASN A 21 -16.30 34.33 8.37
CA ASN A 21 -16.90 33.40 9.34
C ASN A 21 -16.61 33.77 10.80
N ALA A 22 -15.44 34.34 11.10
CA ALA A 22 -15.11 34.76 12.45
C ALA A 22 -16.03 35.90 12.94
N GLU A 23 -16.21 36.93 12.10
CA GLU A 23 -17.10 38.07 12.38
C GLU A 23 -18.57 37.63 12.44
N LEU A 24 -19.00 36.70 11.58
CA LEU A 24 -20.34 36.12 11.63
C LEU A 24 -20.60 35.39 12.94
N LEU A 25 -19.64 34.64 13.47
CA LEU A 25 -19.82 33.90 14.73
C LEU A 25 -19.96 34.84 15.92
N GLU A 26 -19.19 35.92 15.96
CA GLU A 26 -19.32 36.93 17.01
C GLU A 26 -20.64 37.70 16.89
N ALA A 27 -21.02 38.13 15.69
CA ALA A 27 -22.29 38.80 15.45
C ALA A 27 -23.50 37.88 15.73
N PHE A 28 -23.41 36.59 15.39
CA PHE A 28 -24.47 35.60 15.66
C PHE A 28 -24.61 35.34 17.16
N ARG A 29 -23.49 35.30 17.91
CA ARG A 29 -23.50 35.20 19.36
C ARG A 29 -24.14 36.43 20.01
N ALA A 30 -23.81 37.61 19.53
CA ALA A 30 -24.37 38.86 20.03
C ALA A 30 -25.90 38.93 19.81
N GLU A 31 -26.38 38.49 18.65
CA GLU A 31 -27.81 38.53 18.30
C GLU A 31 -28.64 37.47 19.04
N PHE A 32 -28.16 36.21 19.07
CA PHE A 32 -28.95 35.07 19.53
C PHE A 32 -28.53 34.49 20.89
N GLY A 33 -27.48 35.05 21.52
CA GLY A 33 -26.95 34.60 22.81
C GLY A 33 -26.13 33.31 22.75
N TRP A 34 -25.85 32.80 21.55
CA TRP A 34 -25.06 31.59 21.31
C TRP A 34 -24.50 31.62 19.89
N ALA A 35 -23.47 30.81 19.60
CA ALA A 35 -23.03 30.58 18.22
C ALA A 35 -22.68 29.11 17.97
N PRO A 36 -22.94 28.58 16.76
CA PRO A 36 -22.48 27.25 16.37
C PRO A 36 -20.93 27.21 16.23
N SER A 37 -20.35 26.03 16.09
CA SER A 37 -18.94 25.95 15.65
C SER A 37 -18.79 26.44 14.21
N ALA A 38 -17.60 26.93 13.84
CA ALA A 38 -17.33 27.39 12.46
C ALA A 38 -17.67 26.33 11.40
N ALA A 39 -17.39 25.06 11.67
CA ALA A 39 -17.74 23.94 10.79
C ALA A 39 -19.27 23.75 10.69
N SER A 40 -19.97 23.87 11.81
CA SER A 40 -21.44 23.74 11.84
C SER A 40 -22.14 24.90 11.14
N LEU A 41 -21.59 26.12 11.23
CA LEU A 41 -22.06 27.30 10.49
C LEU A 41 -21.93 27.08 8.98
N ALA A 42 -20.77 26.61 8.53
CA ALA A 42 -20.51 26.33 7.12
C ALA A 42 -21.39 25.21 6.55
N SER A 43 -21.55 24.11 7.29
CA SER A 43 -22.48 23.02 6.92
C SER A 43 -23.91 23.53 6.81
N TRP A 44 -24.32 24.37 7.75
CA TRP A 44 -25.67 24.91 7.79
C TRP A 44 -25.97 25.84 6.60
N ALA A 45 -25.02 26.67 6.18
CA ALA A 45 -25.13 27.48 4.96
C ALA A 45 -25.18 26.61 3.70
N HIS A 46 -24.33 25.58 3.61
CA HIS A 46 -24.31 24.64 2.49
C HIS A 46 -25.64 23.89 2.32
N ASP A 47 -26.21 23.37 3.41
CA ASP A 47 -27.50 22.66 3.40
C ASP A 47 -28.67 23.54 2.92
N ARG A 48 -28.48 24.86 2.92
CA ARG A 48 -29.45 25.87 2.45
C ARG A 48 -29.07 26.48 1.11
N GLY A 49 -27.99 26.03 0.48
CA GLY A 49 -27.50 26.56 -0.78
C GLY A 49 -26.92 27.98 -0.70
N ILE A 50 -26.66 28.49 0.50
CA ILE A 50 -26.08 29.83 0.70
C ILE A 50 -24.57 29.71 0.52
N ARG A 51 -24.01 30.46 -0.44
CA ARG A 51 -22.57 30.46 -0.74
C ARG A 51 -21.93 31.78 -0.29
N LYS A 52 -20.62 31.74 -0.07
CA LYS A 52 -19.81 32.96 0.07
C LYS A 52 -19.73 33.67 -1.28
N ASP A 53 -19.66 35.00 -1.23
CA ASP A 53 -19.25 35.84 -2.35
C ASP A 53 -17.73 35.67 -2.54
N ASP A 54 -17.34 34.48 -2.99
CA ASP A 54 -15.97 34.28 -3.43
C ASP A 54 -15.83 34.96 -4.79
N ALA A 55 -14.93 35.94 -4.93
CA ALA A 55 -14.62 36.55 -6.23
C ALA A 55 -14.41 35.44 -7.27
N HIS A 56 -15.31 35.30 -8.24
CA HIS A 56 -15.17 34.30 -9.29
C HIS A 56 -14.01 34.74 -10.18
N ILE A 57 -13.00 33.89 -10.31
CA ILE A 57 -11.90 34.14 -11.25
C ILE A 57 -12.22 33.34 -12.50
N ASP A 58 -12.69 34.03 -13.56
CA ASP A 58 -12.82 33.43 -14.87
C ASP A 58 -11.44 33.34 -15.54
N TRP A 59 -10.77 32.23 -15.31
CA TRP A 59 -9.48 31.98 -15.92
C TRP A 59 -9.50 31.84 -17.45
N ARG A 60 -10.65 31.48 -18.05
CA ARG A 60 -10.73 31.25 -19.49
C ARG A 60 -10.98 32.55 -20.26
N GLY A 61 -11.70 33.48 -19.63
CA GLY A 61 -11.93 34.83 -20.15
C GLY A 61 -10.71 35.76 -20.08
N HIS A 62 -9.69 35.41 -19.28
CA HIS A 62 -8.52 36.25 -19.00
C HIS A 62 -7.20 35.53 -19.26
N PRO A 63 -6.76 35.40 -20.52
CA PRO A 63 -5.49 34.76 -20.87
C PRO A 63 -4.25 35.43 -20.25
N GLU A 64 -4.33 36.72 -19.92
CA GLU A 64 -3.31 37.48 -19.20
C GLU A 64 -3.01 36.90 -17.80
N TYR A 65 -4.01 36.28 -17.14
CA TYR A 65 -3.80 35.61 -15.85
C TYR A 65 -2.93 34.38 -16.00
N ASP A 66 -3.14 33.61 -17.06
CA ASP A 66 -2.34 32.42 -17.34
C ASP A 66 -0.90 32.79 -17.72
N GLU A 67 -0.69 33.89 -18.44
CA GLU A 67 0.63 34.44 -18.75
C GLU A 67 1.37 34.90 -17.49
N PHE A 68 0.72 35.71 -16.66
CA PHE A 68 1.28 36.14 -15.38
C PHE A 68 1.65 34.95 -14.50
N LEU A 69 0.75 33.96 -14.37
CA LEU A 69 1.00 32.79 -13.54
C LEU A 69 2.19 31.96 -14.06
N ARG A 70 2.34 31.77 -15.37
CA ARG A 70 3.51 31.06 -15.93
C ARG A 70 4.82 31.74 -15.53
N ALA A 71 4.86 33.07 -15.49
CA ALA A 71 6.02 33.84 -15.07
C ALA A 71 6.21 33.84 -13.54
N ALA A 72 5.13 33.93 -12.77
CA ALA A 72 5.15 34.10 -11.32
C ALA A 72 5.30 32.78 -10.52
N ILE A 73 4.93 31.63 -11.09
CA ILE A 73 4.94 30.33 -10.38
C ILE A 73 6.35 29.82 -10.04
N PRO A 74 7.35 29.86 -10.93
CA PRO A 74 8.70 29.33 -10.64
C PRO A 74 9.36 29.99 -9.43
N GLY A 75 9.88 29.18 -8.50
CA GLY A 75 10.61 29.64 -7.31
C GLY A 75 9.74 30.17 -6.16
N ARG A 76 8.43 30.37 -6.36
CA ARG A 76 7.54 30.96 -5.35
C ARG A 76 6.61 29.93 -4.69
N THR A 77 6.31 30.15 -3.42
CA THR A 77 5.28 29.42 -2.67
C THR A 77 3.88 29.82 -3.14
N GLU A 78 2.86 28.99 -2.88
CA GLU A 78 1.49 29.36 -3.24
C GLU A 78 1.00 30.65 -2.57
N ARG A 79 1.55 31.00 -1.39
CA ARG A 79 1.23 32.26 -0.71
C ARG A 79 1.80 33.45 -1.48
N GLU A 80 3.08 33.40 -1.82
CA GLU A 80 3.74 34.48 -2.58
C GLU A 80 3.12 34.67 -3.97
N ILE A 81 2.67 33.58 -4.62
CA ILE A 81 1.95 33.67 -5.90
C ILE A 81 0.60 34.36 -5.72
N ALA A 82 -0.15 34.05 -4.64
CA ALA A 82 -1.42 34.70 -4.37
C ALA A 82 -1.25 36.19 -4.06
N ASP A 83 -0.22 36.56 -3.30
CA ASP A 83 0.11 37.95 -2.97
C ASP A 83 0.49 38.75 -4.22
N ALA A 84 1.31 38.15 -5.10
CA ALA A 84 1.69 38.79 -6.36
C ALA A 84 0.50 38.96 -7.31
N PHE A 85 -0.41 37.97 -7.36
CA PHE A 85 -1.60 38.05 -8.21
C PHE A 85 -2.60 39.12 -7.72
N ASP A 86 -2.72 39.27 -6.39
CA ASP A 86 -3.52 40.32 -5.77
C ASP A 86 -2.96 41.72 -6.06
N ALA A 87 -1.64 41.88 -6.00
CA ALA A 87 -0.98 43.15 -6.33
C ALA A 87 -1.16 43.57 -7.79
N GLU A 88 -1.16 42.61 -8.72
CA GLU A 88 -1.28 42.88 -10.17
C GLU A 88 -2.74 43.11 -10.61
N PHE A 89 -3.67 42.29 -10.11
CA PHE A 89 -5.05 42.25 -10.62
C PHE A 89 -6.11 42.66 -9.60
N GLY A 90 -5.72 43.01 -8.37
CA GLY A 90 -6.64 43.40 -7.29
C GLY A 90 -7.54 42.27 -6.78
N ILE A 91 -7.23 41.02 -7.15
CA ILE A 91 -8.01 39.83 -6.78
C ILE A 91 -7.08 38.84 -6.12
N ARG A 92 -7.30 38.51 -4.84
CA ARG A 92 -6.49 37.51 -4.15
C ARG A 92 -7.00 36.08 -4.36
N PRO A 93 -6.32 35.22 -5.13
CA PRO A 93 -6.72 33.82 -5.27
C PRO A 93 -6.41 33.04 -3.98
N THR A 94 -7.28 32.10 -3.61
CA THR A 94 -7.00 31.18 -2.50
C THR A 94 -5.83 30.24 -2.85
N ARG A 95 -5.16 29.69 -1.83
CA ARG A 95 -4.09 28.69 -2.01
C ARG A 95 -4.52 27.53 -2.92
N SER A 96 -5.77 27.07 -2.79
CA SER A 96 -6.30 25.99 -3.63
C SER A 96 -6.46 26.41 -5.10
N ARG A 97 -6.87 27.66 -5.36
CA ARG A 97 -6.97 28.18 -6.72
C ARG A 97 -5.61 28.31 -7.38
N VAL A 98 -4.60 28.80 -6.67
CA VAL A 98 -3.20 28.83 -7.15
C VAL A 98 -2.70 27.40 -7.44
N LYS A 99 -2.95 26.45 -6.54
CA LYS A 99 -2.59 25.03 -6.76
C LYS A 99 -3.26 24.45 -8.01
N ASN A 100 -4.55 24.71 -8.20
CA ASN A 100 -5.30 24.22 -9.35
C ASN A 100 -4.84 24.90 -10.65
N ALA A 101 -4.52 26.18 -10.63
CA ALA A 101 -3.98 26.91 -11.78
C ALA A 101 -2.60 26.36 -12.17
N LYS A 102 -1.71 26.09 -11.21
CA LYS A 102 -0.42 25.39 -11.45
C LYS A 102 -0.62 24.04 -12.16
N ALA A 103 -1.57 23.24 -11.69
CA ALA A 103 -1.89 21.95 -12.28
C ALA A 103 -2.46 22.07 -13.70
N ARG A 104 -3.41 23.01 -13.92
CA ARG A 104 -3.98 23.30 -15.24
C ARG A 104 -2.92 23.75 -16.24
N LEU A 105 -2.01 24.63 -15.81
CA LEU A 105 -0.96 25.21 -16.66
C LEU A 105 0.26 24.30 -16.82
N GLY A 106 0.34 23.20 -16.05
CA GLY A 106 1.49 22.30 -16.07
C GLY A 106 2.77 22.90 -15.49
N VAL A 107 2.70 24.03 -14.76
CA VAL A 107 3.87 24.73 -14.24
C VAL A 107 4.17 24.31 -12.80
N ARG A 108 5.42 23.91 -12.55
CA ARG A 108 5.90 23.54 -11.22
C ARG A 108 6.63 24.71 -10.59
N SER A 109 6.35 25.01 -9.32
CA SER A 109 7.07 26.06 -8.57
C SER A 109 8.49 25.66 -8.20
N GLY A 110 8.83 24.36 -8.19
CA GLY A 110 10.14 23.88 -7.74
C GLY A 110 10.39 24.01 -6.24
N THR A 111 9.42 24.48 -5.47
CA THR A 111 9.51 24.62 -4.01
C THR A 111 9.25 23.28 -3.30
N ALA A 112 9.87 23.07 -2.14
CA ALA A 112 9.75 21.83 -1.37
C ALA A 112 8.34 21.57 -0.79
N GLY A 113 7.44 22.56 -0.86
CA GLY A 113 6.00 22.36 -0.60
C GLY A 113 5.66 21.86 0.80
N GLY A 114 6.47 22.20 1.81
CA GLY A 114 6.32 21.72 3.19
C GLY A 114 6.98 20.36 3.47
N ARG A 115 7.67 19.77 2.49
CA ARG A 115 8.56 18.63 2.70
C ARG A 115 9.89 19.11 3.25
N PHE A 116 10.46 18.37 4.21
CA PHE A 116 11.84 18.57 4.62
C PHE A 116 12.80 18.34 3.45
N GLU A 117 13.74 19.24 3.27
CA GLU A 117 14.75 19.13 2.21
C GLU A 117 15.63 17.90 2.42
N LYS A 118 16.21 17.40 1.33
CA LYS A 118 17.12 16.25 1.39
C LYS A 118 18.34 16.63 2.24
N GLY A 119 18.57 15.87 3.32
CA GLY A 119 19.65 16.15 4.27
C GLY A 119 19.20 16.92 5.52
N HIS A 120 17.93 17.31 5.61
CA HIS A 120 17.38 17.95 6.80
C HIS A 120 17.53 17.02 8.03
N ALA A 121 18.34 17.46 8.99
CA ALA A 121 18.47 16.83 10.29
C ALA A 121 17.45 17.45 11.26
N PRO A 122 16.57 16.65 11.90
CA PRO A 122 15.68 17.15 12.94
C PRO A 122 16.46 17.77 14.11
N ALA A 123 15.92 18.85 14.69
CA ALA A 123 16.57 19.60 15.76
C ALA A 123 16.83 18.80 17.07
N ASN A 124 16.19 17.64 17.21
CA ASN A 124 16.32 16.71 18.33
C ASN A 124 17.24 15.50 18.03
N LYS A 125 17.75 15.36 16.81
CA LYS A 125 18.53 14.18 16.43
C LYS A 125 19.82 14.11 17.25
N GLY A 126 20.00 13.00 17.97
CA GLY A 126 21.18 12.73 18.78
C GLY A 126 21.24 13.46 20.12
N ARG A 127 20.23 14.29 20.45
CA ARG A 127 20.16 14.99 21.73
C ARG A 127 19.53 14.10 22.80
N THR A 128 20.10 14.15 23.99
CA THR A 128 19.54 13.55 25.20
C THR A 128 18.31 14.32 25.68
N TRP A 129 17.53 13.72 26.59
CA TRP A 129 16.38 14.39 27.19
C TRP A 129 16.77 15.62 28.02
N ASP A 130 17.96 15.61 28.62
CA ASP A 130 18.54 16.75 29.34
C ASP A 130 18.86 17.89 28.38
N GLU A 131 19.55 17.59 27.28
CA GLU A 131 19.87 18.59 26.26
C GLU A 131 18.61 19.18 25.63
N MET A 132 17.52 18.41 25.50
CA MET A 132 16.23 18.89 25.00
C MET A 132 15.39 19.66 26.03
N GLY A 133 15.84 19.75 27.29
CA GLY A 133 15.11 20.46 28.35
C GLY A 133 13.77 19.81 28.73
N ILE A 134 13.64 18.49 28.55
CA ILE A 134 12.41 17.77 28.89
C ILE A 134 12.34 17.61 30.42
N PRO A 135 11.29 18.09 31.12
CA PRO A 135 11.15 17.96 32.58
C PRO A 135 11.01 16.51 33.04
N GLU A 136 11.45 16.18 34.26
CA GLU A 136 11.42 14.79 34.79
C GLU A 136 10.01 14.20 34.84
N GLU A 137 8.99 14.98 35.22
CA GLU A 137 7.59 14.54 35.19
C GLU A 137 7.14 14.08 33.78
N SER A 138 7.59 14.77 32.73
CA SER A 138 7.32 14.37 31.35
C SER A 138 8.10 13.12 30.95
N ARG A 139 9.32 12.96 31.45
CA ARG A 139 10.14 11.75 31.24
C ARG A 139 9.51 10.53 31.88
N GLU A 140 8.95 10.67 33.09
CA GLU A 140 8.25 9.58 33.78
C GLU A 140 7.01 9.13 33.01
N ARG A 141 6.17 10.07 32.54
CA ARG A 141 5.03 9.77 31.68
C ARG A 141 5.44 9.07 30.38
N MET A 142 6.53 9.53 29.76
CA MET A 142 7.09 8.87 28.57
C MET A 142 7.62 7.46 28.88
N ARG A 143 8.32 7.25 30.00
CA ARG A 143 8.81 5.92 30.41
C ARG A 143 7.66 4.96 30.69
N ALA A 144 6.57 5.43 31.31
CA ALA A 144 5.40 4.62 31.62
C ALA A 144 4.70 4.08 30.37
N THR A 145 4.78 4.78 29.24
CA THR A 145 4.12 4.45 27.98
C THR A 145 5.04 3.78 26.94
N GLN A 146 6.33 3.65 27.25
CA GLN A 146 7.28 2.99 26.37
C GLN A 146 7.06 1.48 26.32
N PHE A 147 7.20 0.92 25.12
CA PHE A 147 7.25 -0.53 24.95
C PHE A 147 8.43 -1.11 25.72
N LYS A 148 8.14 -2.02 26.66
CA LYS A 148 9.17 -2.75 27.39
C LYS A 148 9.79 -3.79 26.47
N ARG A 149 11.11 -3.96 26.55
CA ARG A 149 11.82 -5.00 25.80
C ARG A 149 11.26 -6.38 26.15
N GLY A 150 10.91 -7.17 25.13
CA GLY A 150 10.32 -8.50 25.32
C GLY A 150 8.83 -8.49 25.63
N GLY A 151 8.19 -7.32 25.74
CA GLY A 151 6.74 -7.22 25.84
C GLY A 151 6.07 -7.74 24.57
N LEU A 152 5.21 -8.74 24.73
CA LEU A 152 4.39 -9.26 23.66
C LEU A 152 3.09 -8.45 23.57
N PRO A 153 2.53 -8.24 22.37
CA PRO A 153 1.18 -7.72 22.20
C PRO A 153 0.16 -8.51 23.04
N TRP A 154 -0.88 -7.82 23.53
CA TRP A 154 -1.89 -8.42 24.41
C TRP A 154 -2.72 -9.52 23.75
N ASP A 155 -2.76 -9.56 22.42
CA ASP A 155 -3.45 -10.54 21.57
C ASP A 155 -2.54 -11.69 21.13
N THR A 156 -1.32 -11.78 21.68
CA THR A 156 -0.39 -12.85 21.30
C THR A 156 -0.88 -14.20 21.80
N LEU A 157 -1.09 -15.13 20.87
CA LEU A 157 -1.49 -16.51 21.18
C LEU A 157 -0.34 -17.32 21.82
N PRO A 158 -0.65 -18.31 22.67
CA PRO A 158 0.36 -19.20 23.25
C PRO A 158 0.93 -20.17 22.20
N VAL A 159 2.12 -20.71 22.45
CA VAL A 159 2.66 -21.83 21.64
C VAL A 159 1.69 -23.01 21.72
N GLY A 160 1.43 -23.64 20.58
CA GLY A 160 0.43 -24.70 20.39
C GLY A 160 -0.93 -24.20 19.89
N ALA A 161 -1.20 -22.89 19.92
CA ALA A 161 -2.43 -22.34 19.39
C ALA A 161 -2.54 -22.58 17.87
N GLU A 162 -3.76 -22.81 17.40
CA GLU A 162 -4.07 -23.04 15.99
C GLU A 162 -4.88 -21.88 15.42
N ARG A 163 -4.67 -21.58 14.14
CA ARG A 163 -5.49 -20.64 13.39
C ARG A 163 -5.66 -21.07 11.95
N VAL A 164 -6.75 -20.63 11.33
CA VAL A 164 -6.99 -20.81 9.90
C VAL A 164 -6.58 -19.54 9.17
N THR A 165 -5.75 -19.67 8.14
CA THR A 165 -5.33 -18.55 7.29
C THR A 165 -6.44 -18.14 6.33
N LYS A 166 -6.32 -16.94 5.73
CA LYS A 166 -7.24 -16.49 4.66
C LYS A 166 -7.33 -17.50 3.50
N ASP A 167 -6.25 -18.23 3.23
CA ASP A 167 -6.18 -19.22 2.17
C ASP A 167 -6.70 -20.60 2.61
N GLY A 168 -7.26 -20.73 3.81
CA GLY A 168 -7.86 -21.96 4.33
C GLY A 168 -6.88 -22.99 4.89
N TYR A 169 -5.61 -22.64 5.10
CA TYR A 169 -4.64 -23.54 5.73
C TYR A 169 -4.65 -23.39 7.26
N ILE A 170 -4.43 -24.49 7.97
CA ILE A 170 -4.22 -24.46 9.43
C ILE A 170 -2.75 -24.19 9.72
N GLU A 171 -2.47 -23.18 10.54
CA GLU A 171 -1.15 -22.89 11.10
C GLU A 171 -1.13 -23.16 12.61
N VAL A 172 0.01 -23.66 13.10
CA VAL A 172 0.29 -23.86 14.53
C VAL A 172 1.34 -22.85 14.97
N HIS A 173 1.10 -22.22 16.12
CA HIS A 173 2.08 -21.35 16.76
C HIS A 173 3.17 -22.22 17.41
N VAL A 174 4.39 -22.20 16.90
CA VAL A 174 5.49 -23.07 17.34
C VAL A 174 6.54 -22.37 18.19
N ALA A 175 6.56 -21.03 18.21
CA ALA A 175 7.52 -20.26 18.98
C ALA A 175 6.96 -18.91 19.39
N GLN A 176 7.18 -18.51 20.64
CA GLN A 176 6.72 -17.22 21.15
C GLN A 176 7.49 -16.03 20.56
N HIS A 177 8.78 -16.24 20.27
CA HIS A 177 9.65 -15.23 19.72
C HIS A 177 10.14 -15.64 18.34
N ARG A 178 10.04 -14.69 17.43
CA ARG A 178 10.55 -14.77 16.06
C ARG A 178 12.07 -14.66 16.06
N ARG A 179 12.76 -15.46 15.24
CA ARG A 179 14.17 -15.21 14.92
C ARG A 179 14.32 -13.96 14.04
N GLU A 180 15.44 -13.26 14.19
CA GLU A 180 15.70 -12.04 13.42
C GLU A 180 15.53 -12.31 11.91
N LYS A 181 14.68 -11.51 11.25
CA LYS A 181 14.32 -11.62 9.83
C LYS A 181 13.65 -12.93 9.37
N ALA A 182 13.08 -13.77 10.25
CA ALA A 182 12.37 -15.01 9.86
C ALA A 182 10.90 -15.05 10.32
N ASN A 183 9.93 -15.48 9.51
CA ASN A 183 8.54 -15.64 9.97
C ASN A 183 8.31 -17.08 10.45
N ASP A 184 8.92 -17.47 11.57
CA ASP A 184 9.01 -18.86 12.02
C ASP A 184 8.18 -19.20 13.26
N GLN A 185 7.42 -18.24 13.79
CA GLN A 185 6.50 -18.45 14.91
C GLN A 185 5.28 -19.27 14.52
N TRP A 186 4.84 -19.17 13.26
CA TRP A 186 3.68 -19.88 12.74
C TRP A 186 4.11 -20.82 11.64
N VAL A 187 3.77 -22.10 11.77
CA VAL A 187 4.10 -23.14 10.79
C VAL A 187 2.83 -23.84 10.35
N MET A 188 2.69 -24.04 9.03
CA MET A 188 1.57 -24.78 8.46
C MET A 188 1.49 -26.21 9.03
N LYS A 189 0.35 -26.56 9.61
CA LYS A 189 0.12 -27.82 10.34
C LYS A 189 0.37 -29.06 9.48
N HIS A 190 -0.05 -29.04 8.21
CA HIS A 190 0.18 -30.14 7.29
C HIS A 190 1.67 -30.46 7.07
N ARG A 191 2.57 -29.48 7.19
CA ARG A 191 4.02 -29.73 7.09
C ARG A 191 4.56 -30.43 8.33
N LEU A 192 3.98 -30.14 9.50
CA LEU A 192 4.33 -30.79 10.77
C LEU A 192 3.86 -32.24 10.76
N VAL A 193 2.58 -32.48 10.43
CA VAL A 193 1.99 -33.82 10.37
C VAL A 193 2.71 -34.69 9.34
N TRP A 194 2.96 -34.16 8.13
CA TRP A 194 3.69 -34.90 7.10
C TRP A 194 5.12 -35.26 7.56
N LYS A 195 5.82 -34.33 8.23
CA LYS A 195 7.18 -34.57 8.75
C LYS A 195 7.19 -35.66 9.82
N GLU A 196 6.21 -35.64 10.72
CA GLU A 196 6.06 -36.64 11.78
C GLU A 196 5.82 -38.03 11.20
N ALA A 197 4.87 -38.16 10.28
CA ALA A 197 4.54 -39.44 9.66
C ALA A 197 5.66 -40.03 8.78
N ASN A 198 6.44 -39.19 8.09
CA ASN A 198 7.49 -39.63 7.15
C ASN A 198 8.89 -39.68 7.79
N GLY A 199 9.04 -39.22 9.04
CA GLY A 199 10.32 -39.20 9.75
C GLY A 199 11.41 -38.30 9.14
N ARG A 200 11.07 -37.46 8.14
CA ARG A 200 12.02 -36.59 7.44
C ARG A 200 11.53 -35.17 7.30
N ARG A 201 12.46 -34.21 7.26
CA ARG A 201 12.14 -32.82 6.91
C ARG A 201 11.98 -32.67 5.39
N LEU A 202 11.15 -31.71 4.98
CA LEU A 202 11.05 -31.28 3.60
C LEU A 202 12.39 -30.66 3.15
N ARG A 203 12.86 -31.06 1.97
CA ARG A 203 14.05 -30.50 1.33
C ARG A 203 13.73 -29.12 0.75
N PRO A 204 14.75 -28.26 0.53
CA PRO A 204 14.55 -27.01 -0.20
C PRO A 204 13.86 -27.26 -1.55
N GLY A 205 12.75 -26.57 -1.80
CA GLY A 205 11.95 -26.74 -3.02
C GLY A 205 10.94 -27.89 -2.98
N GLU A 206 10.79 -28.63 -1.87
CA GLU A 206 9.66 -29.55 -1.67
C GLU A 206 8.47 -28.82 -1.04
N VAL A 207 7.27 -29.19 -1.48
CA VAL A 207 5.98 -28.71 -0.98
C VAL A 207 5.09 -29.92 -0.65
N VAL A 208 4.16 -29.75 0.29
CA VAL A 208 3.18 -30.79 0.63
C VAL A 208 1.86 -30.42 -0.02
N LEU A 209 1.27 -31.37 -0.73
CA LEU A 209 -0.06 -31.28 -1.34
C LEU A 209 -1.05 -32.11 -0.53
N PHE A 210 -2.30 -31.66 -0.55
CA PHE A 210 -3.46 -32.40 -0.08
C PHE A 210 -4.01 -33.14 -1.28
N ALA A 211 -4.03 -34.46 -1.24
CA ALA A 211 -4.42 -35.28 -2.38
C ALA A 211 -5.90 -35.12 -2.74
N ASP A 212 -6.75 -34.89 -1.75
CA ASP A 212 -8.17 -34.56 -1.93
C ASP A 212 -8.47 -33.08 -2.21
N GLY A 213 -7.47 -32.21 -2.07
CA GLY A 213 -7.63 -30.76 -2.17
C GLY A 213 -8.26 -30.08 -0.94
N ASP A 214 -8.68 -30.84 0.07
CA ASP A 214 -9.21 -30.32 1.34
C ASP A 214 -8.06 -29.96 2.29
N LYS A 215 -7.87 -28.66 2.50
CA LYS A 215 -6.80 -28.11 3.35
C LYS A 215 -6.98 -28.39 4.84
N SER A 216 -8.16 -28.89 5.24
CA SER A 216 -8.46 -29.32 6.61
C SER A 216 -8.19 -30.82 6.85
N ASN A 217 -8.11 -31.63 5.78
CA ASN A 217 -7.80 -33.04 5.89
C ASN A 217 -6.29 -33.27 6.10
N LEU A 218 -5.91 -33.40 7.36
CA LEU A 218 -4.53 -33.58 7.80
C LEU A 218 -4.13 -35.06 7.95
N ASP A 219 -4.89 -36.01 7.39
CA ASP A 219 -4.49 -37.42 7.39
C ASP A 219 -3.11 -37.59 6.72
N PRO A 220 -2.12 -38.20 7.38
CA PRO A 220 -0.82 -38.50 6.76
C PRO A 220 -0.90 -39.18 5.39
N GLU A 221 -1.91 -40.01 5.15
CA GLU A 221 -2.14 -40.66 3.85
C GLU A 221 -2.69 -39.71 2.79
N ASN A 222 -3.35 -38.61 3.18
CA ASN A 222 -3.77 -37.57 2.25
C ASN A 222 -2.61 -36.62 1.87
N LEU A 223 -1.56 -36.56 2.69
CA LEU A 223 -0.45 -35.62 2.51
C LEU A 223 0.67 -36.21 1.64
N VAL A 224 0.96 -35.56 0.50
CA VAL A 224 1.99 -35.99 -0.45
C VAL A 224 3.02 -34.89 -0.63
N ALA A 225 4.30 -35.19 -0.33
CA ALA A 225 5.39 -34.28 -0.64
C ALA A 225 5.84 -34.43 -2.08
N VAL A 226 5.92 -33.29 -2.78
CA VAL A 226 6.34 -33.19 -4.18
C VAL A 226 7.35 -32.07 -4.34
N THR A 227 8.12 -32.10 -5.42
CA THR A 227 8.98 -30.98 -5.79
C THR A 227 8.16 -29.81 -6.33
N GLN A 228 8.67 -28.59 -6.22
CA GLN A 228 8.03 -27.40 -6.79
C GLN A 228 7.86 -27.52 -8.32
N ALA A 229 8.79 -28.19 -9.00
CA ALA A 229 8.70 -28.48 -10.43
C ALA A 229 7.53 -29.42 -10.76
N GLU A 230 7.32 -30.47 -9.96
CA GLU A 230 6.17 -31.37 -10.09
C GLU A 230 4.85 -30.63 -9.83
N ASN A 231 4.78 -29.80 -8.79
CA ASN A 231 3.59 -29.00 -8.49
C ASN A 231 3.24 -28.02 -9.63
N ILE A 232 4.23 -27.38 -10.23
CA ILE A 232 4.03 -26.55 -11.43
C ILE A 232 3.57 -27.41 -12.62
N GLY A 233 4.13 -28.61 -12.79
CA GLY A 233 3.69 -29.57 -13.79
C GLY A 233 2.23 -29.95 -13.62
N LEU A 234 1.80 -30.26 -12.39
CA LEU A 234 0.41 -30.56 -12.04
C LEU A 234 -0.51 -29.39 -12.39
N TYR A 235 -0.09 -28.16 -12.11
CA TYR A 235 -0.84 -26.95 -12.50
C TYR A 235 -0.99 -26.84 -14.02
N ARG A 236 0.07 -27.12 -14.79
CA ARG A 236 0.06 -27.04 -16.27
C ARG A 236 -0.88 -28.05 -16.92
N ILE A 237 -1.06 -29.22 -16.32
CA ILE A 237 -1.99 -30.25 -16.81
C ILE A 237 -3.41 -30.10 -16.22
N GLY A 238 -3.69 -29.02 -15.48
CA GLY A 238 -5.02 -28.72 -14.96
C GLY A 238 -5.39 -29.42 -13.65
N ARG A 239 -4.42 -29.95 -12.89
CA ARG A 239 -4.61 -30.68 -11.62
C ARG A 239 -5.70 -31.79 -11.71
N PRO A 240 -5.50 -32.81 -12.55
CA PRO A 240 -6.50 -33.86 -12.76
C PRO A 240 -6.44 -34.92 -11.65
N TYR A 241 -6.67 -34.53 -10.40
CA TYR A 241 -6.69 -35.45 -9.26
C TYR A 241 -7.69 -34.99 -8.20
N ALA A 242 -8.22 -35.95 -7.44
CA ALA A 242 -9.19 -35.72 -6.36
C ALA A 242 -8.94 -36.63 -5.13
N ASP A 243 -7.91 -37.47 -5.20
CA ASP A 243 -7.52 -38.42 -4.15
C ASP A 243 -6.02 -38.78 -4.34
N ARG A 244 -5.49 -39.61 -3.44
CA ARG A 244 -4.07 -40.00 -3.45
C ARG A 244 -3.69 -40.78 -4.70
N GLU A 245 -4.51 -41.73 -5.12
CA GLU A 245 -4.22 -42.59 -6.27
C GLU A 245 -4.16 -41.75 -7.55
N THR A 246 -5.18 -40.92 -7.77
CA THR A 246 -5.23 -40.04 -8.95
C THR A 246 -4.12 -38.99 -8.94
N LEU A 247 -3.72 -38.47 -7.77
CA LEU A 247 -2.56 -37.58 -7.63
C LEU A 247 -1.26 -38.27 -8.04
N MET A 248 -1.05 -39.52 -7.60
CA MET A 248 0.14 -40.29 -7.98
C MET A 248 0.19 -40.55 -9.49
N GLY A 249 -0.95 -40.87 -10.12
CA GLY A 249 -1.05 -40.98 -11.58
C GLY A 249 -0.73 -39.67 -12.31
N ALA A 250 -1.28 -38.55 -11.84
CA ALA A 250 -0.99 -37.24 -12.39
C ALA A 250 0.49 -36.85 -12.24
N LEU A 251 1.13 -37.21 -11.13
CA LEU A 251 2.57 -37.02 -10.92
C LEU A 251 3.40 -37.83 -11.91
N GLU A 252 2.99 -39.05 -12.24
CA GLU A 252 3.69 -39.88 -13.22
C GLU A 252 3.63 -39.26 -14.63
N ILE A 253 2.47 -38.73 -15.03
CA ILE A 253 2.32 -37.96 -16.28
C ILE A 253 3.28 -36.75 -16.29
N VAL A 254 3.36 -36.01 -15.17
CA VAL A 254 4.25 -34.85 -15.05
C VAL A 254 5.72 -35.25 -15.18
N ARG A 255 6.13 -36.34 -14.54
CA ARG A 255 7.50 -36.87 -14.61
C ARG A 255 7.85 -37.33 -16.03
N LEU A 256 6.92 -38.02 -16.70
CA LEU A 256 7.07 -38.43 -18.09
C LEU A 256 7.23 -37.20 -19.00
N ASN A 257 6.39 -36.18 -18.85
CA ASN A 257 6.50 -34.95 -19.62
C ASN A 257 7.84 -34.22 -19.39
N ALA A 258 8.34 -34.20 -18.15
CA ALA A 258 9.65 -33.64 -17.84
C ALA A 258 10.78 -34.45 -18.50
N ALA A 259 10.70 -35.78 -18.48
CA ALA A 259 11.65 -36.67 -19.13
C ALA A 259 11.66 -36.50 -20.65
N ILE A 260 10.48 -36.41 -21.29
CA ILE A 260 10.33 -36.10 -22.73
C ILE A 260 10.98 -34.76 -23.03
N SER A 261 10.66 -33.71 -22.28
CA SER A 261 11.24 -32.39 -22.52
C SER A 261 12.77 -32.38 -22.35
N LYS A 262 13.32 -33.18 -21.43
CA LYS A 262 14.77 -33.37 -21.27
C LYS A 262 15.37 -34.09 -22.48
N ALA A 263 14.69 -35.12 -23.00
CA ALA A 263 15.10 -35.86 -24.19
C ALA A 263 15.08 -34.98 -25.45
N GLU A 264 14.03 -34.18 -25.63
CA GLU A 264 13.89 -33.17 -26.70
C GLU A 264 14.94 -32.06 -26.63
N MET A 265 15.69 -31.96 -25.53
CA MET A 265 16.76 -30.97 -25.32
C MET A 265 18.15 -31.61 -25.27
N ARG A 266 18.28 -32.89 -25.62
CA ARG A 266 19.58 -33.57 -25.73
C ARG A 266 20.43 -32.95 -26.84
N PRO A 267 21.77 -32.96 -26.67
CA PRO A 267 22.70 -32.59 -27.73
C PRO A 267 22.41 -33.32 -29.04
N ARG A 268 22.59 -32.62 -30.16
CA ARG A 268 22.37 -33.15 -31.50
C ARG A 268 23.30 -32.47 -32.50
N ARG A 269 23.46 -33.05 -33.68
CA ARG A 269 24.29 -32.47 -34.75
C ARG A 269 23.54 -31.38 -35.52
N CYS A 270 24.24 -30.28 -35.81
CA CYS A 270 23.76 -29.19 -36.62
C CYS A 270 23.56 -29.64 -38.08
N CYS A 271 22.40 -29.35 -38.67
CA CYS A 271 22.12 -29.71 -40.06
C CYS A 271 22.89 -28.88 -41.11
N ALA A 272 23.61 -27.83 -40.69
CA ALA A 272 24.36 -26.95 -41.59
C ALA A 272 25.88 -27.15 -41.50
N CYS A 273 26.43 -27.25 -40.28
CA CYS A 273 27.88 -27.40 -40.07
C CYS A 273 28.30 -28.75 -39.46
N GLY A 274 27.36 -29.63 -39.10
CA GLY A 274 27.66 -30.96 -38.52
C GLY A 274 28.10 -30.97 -37.05
N GLU A 275 28.35 -29.80 -36.45
CA GLU A 275 28.80 -29.61 -35.07
C GLU A 275 27.74 -30.09 -34.06
N GLU A 276 28.17 -30.72 -32.97
CA GLU A 276 27.29 -31.09 -31.87
C GLU A 276 26.95 -29.86 -31.03
N PHE A 277 25.66 -29.62 -30.80
CA PHE A 277 25.20 -28.50 -30.00
C PHE A 277 24.03 -28.91 -29.11
N ARG A 278 23.89 -28.22 -27.98
CA ARG A 278 22.71 -28.34 -27.13
C ARG A 278 21.64 -27.34 -27.60
N PRO A 279 20.43 -27.79 -27.97
CA PRO A 279 19.39 -26.89 -28.44
C PRO A 279 18.90 -25.96 -27.31
N ARG A 280 18.55 -24.70 -27.65
CA ARG A 280 17.85 -23.72 -26.78
C ARG A 280 16.34 -23.92 -26.77
N PHE A 281 15.78 -24.50 -27.84
CA PHE A 281 14.36 -24.85 -27.93
C PHE A 281 14.19 -26.18 -28.68
N LYS A 282 13.09 -26.89 -28.38
CA LYS A 282 12.84 -28.30 -28.77
C LYS A 282 13.11 -28.62 -30.25
N ARG A 283 12.68 -27.73 -31.14
CA ARG A 283 12.76 -27.91 -32.60
C ARG A 283 14.01 -27.29 -33.25
N GLN A 284 14.99 -26.83 -32.48
CA GLN A 284 16.23 -26.27 -33.03
C GLN A 284 17.03 -27.35 -33.77
N ARG A 285 17.34 -27.09 -35.05
CA ARG A 285 18.12 -27.98 -35.93
C ARG A 285 19.50 -27.43 -36.29
N ARG A 286 19.74 -26.14 -36.10
CA ARG A 286 21.01 -25.45 -36.38
C ARG A 286 21.62 -24.93 -35.09
N CYS A 287 22.94 -25.02 -34.94
CA CYS A 287 23.65 -24.43 -33.81
C CYS A 287 23.50 -22.90 -33.82
N ASP A 288 23.76 -22.26 -32.68
CA ASP A 288 23.57 -20.81 -32.51
C ASP A 288 24.42 -19.99 -33.50
N ARG A 289 25.64 -20.46 -33.82
CA ARG A 289 26.50 -19.88 -34.86
C ARG A 289 25.83 -19.87 -36.23
N CYS A 290 25.27 -21.00 -36.67
CA CYS A 290 24.55 -21.11 -37.93
C CYS A 290 23.20 -20.37 -37.94
N LEU A 291 22.70 -19.95 -36.78
CA LEU A 291 21.52 -19.08 -36.65
C LEU A 291 21.89 -17.60 -36.58
N GLY A 292 23.18 -17.23 -36.61
CA GLY A 292 23.63 -15.85 -36.41
C GLY A 292 23.33 -15.31 -35.01
N ARG A 293 23.14 -16.21 -34.03
CA ARG A 293 22.88 -15.87 -32.62
C ARG A 293 24.20 -15.99 -31.86
N GLY A 294 25.08 -15.02 -32.04
CA GLY A 294 26.26 -14.81 -31.18
C GLY A 294 25.85 -14.32 -29.80
#